data_AF-A0A9E4A4A7-F1
#
_entry.id   AF-A0A9E4A4A7-F1
#
_cell.length_a   1.000
_cell.length_b   1.000
_cell.length_c   1.000
_cell.angle_alpha   90.00
_cell.angle_beta   90.00
_cell.angle_gamma   90.00
#
_symmetry.space_group_name_H-M   'P 1'
#
loop_
_entity.id
_entity.type
_entity.pdbx_description
1 polymer ?
#
loop_
_entity_poly.entity_id
_entity_poly.type
_entity_poly.pdbx_seq_one_letter_code
_entity_poly.pdbx_strand_id
1 'polypeptide(L)'
;MNRAIRVPEVRVVNNDGQQLGVMSTDAARDIASRIGLDLVEISPNGDPPVCKIMDYGRYKYEQQKKASQAKKSQHQSQLKEVKFRPRIDDHDLEFKLKNARRFLFEGDKVKATVMFRGREIVHTAIGRELLERVTEHLSEFAKPESRPQMEGRMLTMIFAPDRQAIERIKRAEAKESGSRSESEEGAASGEEAERTDASQDKEQSLPKRSGSSRARSRGETLEDEAQALLEEIDRA
;
A
#
# COMPACT_ATOMS: atom_id res chain seq x y z
N MET A 1 20.24 17.03 22.48
CA MET A 1 20.55 15.59 22.62
C MET A 1 21.72 15.44 23.58
N ASN A 2 22.00 14.24 24.08
CA ASN A 2 22.94 13.90 25.16
C ASN A 2 22.48 14.33 26.57
N ARG A 3 22.17 15.60 26.84
CA ARG A 3 21.79 16.08 28.20
C ARG A 3 20.32 15.94 28.61
N ALA A 4 19.45 15.43 27.74
CA ALA A 4 18.00 15.35 28.02
C ALA A 4 17.62 14.13 28.88
N ILE A 5 18.43 13.07 28.83
CA ILE A 5 18.24 11.85 29.63
C ILE A 5 18.64 12.15 31.07
N ARG A 6 17.68 12.06 31.99
CA ARG A 6 17.86 12.39 33.42
C ARG A 6 17.98 11.16 34.33
N VAL A 7 17.78 9.96 33.78
CA VAL A 7 17.91 8.71 34.53
C VAL A 7 19.38 8.38 34.79
N PRO A 8 19.71 7.74 35.93
CA PRO A 8 21.09 7.38 36.27
C PRO A 8 21.61 6.20 35.44
N GLU A 9 20.75 5.24 35.12
CA GLU A 9 21.09 4.02 34.38
C GLU A 9 20.24 3.89 33.11
N VAL A 10 20.88 3.37 32.06
CA VAL A 10 20.24 3.15 30.75
C VAL A 10 20.71 1.81 30.18
N ARG A 11 19.83 1.14 29.45
CA ARG A 11 20.19 0.00 28.62
C ARG A 11 20.65 0.51 27.26
N VAL A 12 21.90 0.25 26.90
CA VAL A 12 22.53 0.83 25.70
C VAL A 12 22.67 -0.19 24.58
N VAL A 13 22.30 0.24 23.38
CA VAL A 13 22.51 -0.48 22.13
C VAL A 13 23.50 0.32 21.28
N ASN A 14 24.54 -0.33 20.76
CA ASN A 14 25.51 0.30 19.87
C ASN A 14 24.90 0.59 18.48
N ASN A 15 25.59 1.36 17.65
CA ASN A 15 25.14 1.71 16.30
C ASN A 15 24.83 0.46 15.43
N ASP A 16 25.67 -0.58 15.55
CA ASP A 16 25.57 -1.85 14.82
C ASP A 16 24.47 -2.79 15.36
N GLY A 17 23.78 -2.39 16.43
CA GLY A 17 22.72 -3.19 17.05
C GLY A 17 23.18 -4.17 18.12
N GLN A 18 24.48 -4.21 18.43
CA GLN A 18 25.01 -4.94 19.58
C GLN A 18 24.51 -4.34 20.90
N GLN A 19 24.11 -5.20 21.85
CA GLN A 19 23.69 -4.74 23.17
C GLN A 19 24.92 -4.59 24.07
N LEU A 20 25.18 -3.37 24.54
CA LEU A 20 26.27 -3.08 25.49
C LEU A 20 25.84 -3.31 26.94
N GLY A 21 24.57 -3.66 27.16
CA GLY A 21 24.02 -3.94 28.49
C GLY A 21 23.50 -2.70 29.21
N VAL A 22 23.35 -2.80 30.52
CA VAL A 22 22.94 -1.69 31.39
C VAL A 22 24.19 -1.00 31.92
N MET A 23 24.25 0.33 31.77
CA MET A 23 25.36 1.14 32.25
C MET A 23 24.87 2.52 32.69
N SER A 24 25.74 3.30 33.32
CA SER A 24 25.42 4.67 33.69
C SER A 24 25.23 5.55 32.45
N THR A 25 24.34 6.53 32.55
CA THR A 25 24.06 7.47 31.46
C THR A 25 25.31 8.25 31.04
N ASP A 26 26.22 8.55 31.98
CA ASP A 26 27.46 9.26 31.68
C ASP A 26 28.46 8.39 30.94
N ALA A 27 28.63 7.11 31.34
CA ALA A 27 29.45 6.17 30.57
C ALA A 27 28.91 6.00 29.13
N ALA A 28 27.59 5.89 28.97
CA ALA A 28 26.94 5.80 27.66
C ALA A 28 27.19 7.06 26.80
N ARG A 29 27.20 8.26 27.40
CA ARG A 29 27.51 9.52 26.71
C ARG A 29 28.96 9.60 26.27
N ASP A 30 29.88 9.12 27.11
CA ASP A 30 31.30 9.11 26.80
C ASP A 30 31.59 8.19 25.62
N ILE A 31 30.99 6.99 25.61
CA ILE A 31 31.10 6.05 24.49
C ILE A 31 30.57 6.69 23.20
N ALA A 32 29.38 7.28 23.23
CA ALA A 32 28.81 7.97 22.06
C ALA A 32 29.73 9.10 21.56
N SER A 33 30.27 9.92 22.48
CA SER A 33 31.14 11.04 22.16
C SER A 33 32.49 10.61 21.55
N ARG A 34 33.06 9.50 22.03
CA ARG A 34 34.32 8.93 21.46
C ARG A 34 34.15 8.49 20.01
N ILE A 35 32.97 7.98 19.66
CA ILE A 35 32.64 7.49 18.30
C ILE A 35 32.06 8.64 17.45
N GLY A 36 31.90 9.85 18.02
CA GLY A 36 31.36 11.01 17.31
C GLY A 36 29.86 10.92 16.99
N LEU A 37 29.11 10.10 17.73
CA LEU A 37 27.67 9.88 17.58
C LEU A 37 26.89 10.43 18.78
N ASP A 38 25.56 10.42 18.70
CA ASP A 38 24.69 10.85 19.78
C ASP A 38 24.11 9.66 20.56
N LEU A 39 23.91 9.85 21.87
CA LEU A 39 23.09 8.96 22.67
C LEU A 39 21.62 9.36 22.53
N VAL A 40 20.83 8.50 21.88
CA VAL A 40 19.42 8.75 21.57
C VAL A 40 18.53 7.78 22.34
N GLU A 41 17.59 8.32 23.11
CA GLU A 41 16.56 7.53 23.78
C GLU A 41 15.51 7.06 22.75
N ILE A 42 15.40 5.75 22.53
CA ILE A 42 14.41 5.15 21.60
C ILE A 42 13.15 4.74 22.35
N SER A 43 13.30 4.15 23.53
CA SER A 43 12.17 3.63 24.31
C SER A 43 12.24 4.13 25.76
N PRO A 44 11.40 5.10 26.13
CA PRO A 44 11.32 5.62 27.51
C PRO A 44 10.58 4.69 28.47
N ASN A 45 9.81 3.73 27.95
CA ASN A 45 8.88 2.92 28.75
C ASN A 45 9.54 1.71 29.45
N GLY A 46 10.86 1.51 29.27
CA GLY A 46 11.59 0.41 29.90
C GLY A 46 12.20 0.81 31.25
N ASP A 47 12.38 -0.18 32.13
CA ASP A 47 13.18 -0.04 33.35
C ASP A 47 14.39 -0.99 33.29
N PRO A 48 15.62 -0.50 33.06
CA PRO A 48 15.99 0.89 32.71
C PRO A 48 15.62 1.26 31.24
N PRO A 49 15.49 2.57 30.91
CA PRO A 49 15.16 3.04 29.56
C PRO A 49 16.16 2.58 28.49
N VAL A 50 15.68 2.38 27.26
CA VAL A 50 16.53 1.88 26.16
C VAL A 50 17.03 3.05 25.31
N CYS A 51 18.34 3.22 25.33
CA CYS A 51 19.08 4.20 24.55
C CYS A 51 19.89 3.50 23.45
N LYS A 52 20.03 4.13 22.30
CA LYS A 52 20.86 3.66 21.20
C LYS A 52 21.82 4.76 20.77
N ILE A 53 23.05 4.38 20.51
CA ILE A 53 24.08 5.25 19.96
C ILE A 53 23.84 5.34 18.44
N MET A 54 23.54 6.54 17.93
CA MET A 54 23.29 6.76 16.50
C MET A 54 23.42 8.25 16.13
N ASP A 55 23.51 8.54 14.84
CA ASP A 55 23.35 9.91 14.33
C ASP A 55 21.87 10.32 14.37
N TYR A 56 21.53 11.26 15.25
CA TYR A 56 20.16 11.73 15.40
C TYR A 56 19.65 12.49 14.17
N GLY A 57 20.50 13.26 13.50
CA GLY A 57 20.14 14.03 12.31
C GLY A 57 19.71 13.12 11.17
N ARG A 58 20.52 12.09 10.90
CA ARG A 58 20.21 11.07 9.89
C ARG A 58 18.96 10.26 10.26
N TYR A 59 18.85 9.81 11.50
CA TYR A 59 17.68 9.07 11.98
C TYR A 59 16.38 9.87 11.83
N LYS A 60 16.39 11.15 12.20
CA LYS A 60 15.22 12.04 12.06
C LYS A 60 14.83 12.21 10.59
N TYR A 61 15.80 12.37 9.69
CA TYR A 61 15.54 12.46 8.26
C TYR A 61 14.93 11.16 7.69
N GLU A 62 15.50 10.01 8.04
CA GLU A 62 15.01 8.69 7.60
C GLU A 62 13.59 8.41 8.13
N GLN A 63 13.33 8.73 9.41
CA GLN A 63 12.00 8.62 10.00
C GLN A 63 10.99 9.54 9.32
N GLN A 64 11.37 10.78 9.01
CA GLN A 64 10.50 11.71 8.28
C GLN A 64 10.25 11.24 6.84
N LYS A 65 11.27 10.70 6.16
CA LYS A 65 11.16 10.14 4.82
C LYS A 65 10.23 8.93 4.81
N LYS A 66 10.42 7.99 5.75
CA LYS A 66 9.57 6.80 5.92
C LYS A 66 8.12 7.20 6.25
N ALA A 67 7.92 8.13 7.17
CA ALA A 67 6.57 8.64 7.49
C ALA A 67 5.92 9.32 6.29
N SER A 68 6.68 10.07 5.49
CA SER A 68 6.18 10.72 4.27
C SER A 68 5.84 9.71 3.17
N GLN A 69 6.67 8.68 3.00
CA GLN A 69 6.39 7.59 2.06
C GLN A 69 5.14 6.80 2.48
N ALA A 70 4.99 6.47 3.76
CA ALA A 70 3.82 5.78 4.29
C ALA A 70 2.53 6.62 4.11
N LYS A 71 2.60 7.94 4.33
CA LYS A 71 1.47 8.84 4.09
C LYS A 71 1.10 8.95 2.60
N LYS A 72 2.09 8.91 1.71
CA LYS A 72 1.87 8.94 0.26
C LYS A 72 1.31 7.62 -0.28
N SER A 73 1.74 6.48 0.26
CA SER A 73 1.26 5.16 -0.15
C SER A 73 -0.10 4.81 0.46
N GLN A 74 -0.51 5.48 1.53
CA GLN A 74 -1.84 5.33 2.09
C GLN A 74 -2.88 5.90 1.12
N HIS A 75 -3.69 5.03 0.52
CA HIS A 75 -4.86 5.43 -0.25
C HIS A 75 -5.86 6.15 0.69
N GLN A 76 -6.09 7.43 0.43
CA GLN A 76 -7.10 8.21 1.15
C GLN A 76 -8.47 7.92 0.52
N SER A 77 -9.26 7.08 1.17
CA SER A 77 -10.64 6.82 0.74
C SER A 77 -11.46 8.11 0.81
N GLN A 78 -11.97 8.56 -0.32
CA GLN A 78 -12.85 9.72 -0.41
C GLN A 78 -14.31 9.27 -0.37
N LEU A 79 -15.21 10.19 -0.02
CA LEU A 79 -16.66 9.98 -0.13
C LEU A 79 -17.12 10.53 -1.48
N LYS A 80 -17.44 9.64 -2.42
CA LYS A 80 -18.00 10.00 -3.72
C LYS A 80 -19.51 9.96 -3.66
N GLU A 81 -20.18 10.96 -4.23
CA GLU A 81 -21.64 11.04 -4.23
C GLU A 81 -22.20 10.63 -5.59
N VAL A 82 -23.20 9.74 -5.59
CA VAL A 82 -23.95 9.33 -6.78
C VAL A 82 -25.42 9.67 -6.58
N LYS A 83 -25.96 10.50 -7.46
CA LYS A 83 -27.30 11.08 -7.31
C LYS A 83 -28.32 10.41 -8.24
N PHE A 84 -29.44 10.01 -7.66
CA PHE A 84 -30.55 9.35 -8.32
C PHE A 84 -31.82 10.22 -8.28
N ARG A 85 -32.72 9.95 -9.23
CA ARG A 85 -34.07 10.50 -9.25
C ARG A 85 -35.05 9.39 -8.86
N PRO A 86 -36.18 9.69 -8.20
CA PRO A 86 -37.16 8.67 -7.81
C PRO A 86 -37.73 7.86 -8.99
N ARG A 87 -37.86 8.48 -10.17
CA ARG A 87 -38.30 7.83 -11.41
C ARG A 87 -37.15 7.82 -12.41
N ILE A 88 -36.13 7.03 -12.11
CA ILE A 88 -34.97 6.84 -12.98
C ILE A 88 -35.29 5.78 -14.04
N ASP A 89 -34.78 5.97 -15.26
CA ASP A 89 -34.81 4.96 -16.32
C ASP A 89 -33.78 3.86 -16.04
N ASP A 90 -34.05 2.63 -16.45
CA ASP A 90 -33.15 1.49 -16.18
C ASP A 90 -31.75 1.71 -16.79
N HIS A 91 -31.65 2.35 -17.97
CA HIS A 91 -30.35 2.64 -18.57
C HIS A 91 -29.55 3.68 -17.77
N ASP A 92 -30.20 4.74 -17.24
CA ASP A 92 -29.55 5.74 -16.38
C ASP A 92 -29.15 5.13 -15.02
N LEU A 93 -29.95 4.19 -14.50
CA LEU A 93 -29.63 3.46 -13.29
C LEU A 93 -28.35 2.62 -13.47
N GLU A 94 -28.28 1.82 -14.54
CA GLU A 94 -27.10 1.00 -14.86
C GLU A 94 -25.85 1.84 -15.04
N PHE A 95 -25.95 2.98 -15.75
CA PHE A 95 -24.81 3.88 -15.92
C PHE A 95 -24.29 4.42 -14.57
N LYS A 96 -25.19 4.80 -13.66
CA LYS A 96 -24.81 5.25 -12.32
C LYS A 96 -24.26 4.13 -11.45
N LEU A 97 -24.79 2.91 -11.56
CA LEU A 97 -24.27 1.73 -10.87
C LEU A 97 -22.86 1.39 -11.34
N LYS A 98 -22.57 1.51 -12.63
CA LYS A 98 -21.22 1.32 -13.18
C LYS A 98 -20.22 2.33 -12.59
N ASN A 99 -20.62 3.59 -12.45
CA ASN A 99 -19.80 4.61 -11.80
C ASN A 99 -19.61 4.34 -10.31
N ALA A 100 -20.67 3.93 -9.59
CA ALA A 100 -20.58 3.52 -8.19
C ALA A 100 -19.62 2.33 -8.01
N ARG A 101 -19.72 1.30 -8.86
CA ARG A 101 -18.79 0.17 -8.91
C ARG A 101 -17.36 0.65 -9.12
N ARG A 102 -17.11 1.56 -10.06
CA ARG A 102 -15.76 2.11 -10.30
C ARG A 102 -15.17 2.75 -9.05
N PHE A 103 -15.92 3.61 -8.37
CA PHE A 103 -15.46 4.27 -7.13
C PHE A 103 -15.16 3.25 -6.01
N LEU A 104 -16.01 2.23 -5.84
CA LEU A 104 -15.78 1.17 -4.86
C LEU A 104 -14.50 0.37 -5.19
N PHE A 105 -14.25 0.08 -6.47
CA PHE A 105 -13.04 -0.60 -6.94
C PHE A 105 -11.75 0.22 -6.75
N GLU A 106 -11.87 1.55 -6.80
CA GLU A 106 -10.79 2.49 -6.49
C GLU A 106 -10.49 2.55 -4.98
N GLY A 107 -11.44 2.13 -4.12
CA GLY A 107 -11.31 2.12 -2.67
C GLY A 107 -12.04 3.27 -1.97
N ASP A 108 -12.86 4.02 -2.71
CA ASP A 108 -13.67 5.11 -2.19
C ASP A 108 -15.00 4.61 -1.60
N LYS A 109 -15.55 5.39 -0.67
CA LYS A 109 -16.92 5.20 -0.18
C LYS A 109 -17.89 5.86 -1.12
N VAL A 110 -19.08 5.28 -1.29
CA VAL A 110 -20.12 5.83 -2.16
C VAL A 110 -21.33 6.25 -1.33
N LYS A 111 -21.70 7.54 -1.39
CA LYS A 111 -22.97 8.07 -0.90
C LYS A 111 -23.98 8.04 -2.04
N ALA A 112 -24.92 7.11 -1.99
CA ALA A 112 -26.07 7.09 -2.89
C ALA A 112 -27.14 8.04 -2.37
N THR A 113 -27.55 9.01 -3.18
CA THR A 113 -28.50 10.06 -2.80
C THR A 113 -29.68 10.08 -3.77
N VAL A 114 -30.90 9.81 -3.31
CA VAL A 114 -32.13 10.01 -4.06
C VAL A 114 -32.67 11.41 -3.77
N MET A 115 -32.78 12.26 -4.80
CA MET A 115 -33.24 13.64 -4.65
C MET A 115 -34.71 13.79 -5.03
N PHE A 116 -35.56 14.17 -4.06
CA PHE A 116 -36.99 14.42 -4.29
C PHE A 116 -37.29 15.88 -4.66
N ARG A 117 -38.09 16.11 -5.70
CA ARG A 117 -38.53 17.44 -6.14
C ARG A 117 -39.97 17.74 -5.73
N GLY A 118 -40.22 18.97 -5.27
CA GLY A 118 -41.55 19.44 -4.86
C GLY A 118 -42.26 18.51 -3.87
N ARG A 119 -43.40 17.95 -4.31
CA ARG A 119 -44.28 17.08 -3.52
C ARG A 119 -43.84 15.61 -3.52
N GLU A 120 -42.81 15.22 -4.26
CA GLU A 120 -42.35 13.82 -4.35
C GLU A 120 -41.84 13.24 -3.03
N ILE A 121 -41.51 14.10 -2.06
CA ILE A 121 -41.06 13.67 -0.72
C ILE A 121 -42.10 12.81 -0.01
N VAL A 122 -43.39 12.93 -0.34
CA VAL A 122 -44.44 12.06 0.23
C VAL A 122 -44.29 10.60 -0.23
N HIS A 123 -43.62 10.37 -1.35
CA HIS A 123 -43.34 9.05 -1.92
C HIS A 123 -41.94 8.56 -1.56
N THR A 124 -41.55 8.68 -0.28
CA THR A 124 -40.27 8.15 0.21
C THR A 124 -40.11 6.66 -0.05
N ALA A 125 -41.21 5.90 -0.12
CA ALA A 125 -41.22 4.48 -0.43
C ALA A 125 -40.52 4.16 -1.76
N ILE A 126 -40.77 4.94 -2.82
CA ILE A 126 -40.14 4.75 -4.14
C ILE A 126 -38.63 4.95 -4.04
N GLY A 127 -38.18 5.95 -3.26
CA GLY A 127 -36.76 6.18 -3.04
C GLY A 127 -36.09 5.06 -2.23
N ARG A 128 -36.81 4.46 -1.28
CA ARG A 128 -36.30 3.31 -0.50
C ARG A 128 -36.14 2.08 -1.38
N GLU A 129 -37.17 1.75 -2.16
CA GLU A 129 -37.12 0.64 -3.12
C GLU A 129 -35.98 0.81 -4.13
N LEU A 130 -35.75 2.03 -4.61
CA LEU A 130 -34.61 2.32 -5.48
C LEU A 130 -33.26 2.09 -4.78
N LEU A 131 -33.11 2.50 -3.52
CA LEU A 131 -31.88 2.25 -2.76
C LEU A 131 -31.70 0.78 -2.42
N GLU A 132 -32.77 0.02 -2.22
CA GLU A 132 -32.74 -1.42 -2.03
C GLU A 132 -32.24 -2.11 -3.31
N ARG A 133 -32.79 -1.76 -4.49
CA ARG A 133 -32.26 -2.22 -5.79
C ARG A 133 -30.77 -1.90 -5.95
N VAL A 134 -30.35 -0.66 -5.64
CA VAL A 134 -28.93 -0.27 -5.68
C VAL A 134 -28.09 -1.13 -4.72
N THR A 135 -28.62 -1.48 -3.55
CA THR A 135 -27.94 -2.32 -2.57
C THR A 135 -27.73 -3.73 -3.09
N GLU A 136 -28.73 -4.33 -3.73
CA GLU A 136 -28.63 -5.65 -4.34
C GLU A 136 -27.52 -5.68 -5.39
N HIS A 137 -27.49 -4.70 -6.30
CA HIS A 137 -26.45 -4.60 -7.34
C HIS A 137 -25.04 -4.35 -6.79
N LEU A 138 -24.91 -3.66 -5.65
CA LEU A 138 -23.62 -3.34 -5.05
C LEU A 138 -23.18 -4.33 -3.97
N SER A 139 -24.04 -5.26 -3.57
CA SER A 139 -23.80 -6.23 -2.47
C SER A 139 -22.57 -7.10 -2.69
N GLU A 140 -22.18 -7.34 -3.95
CA GLU A 140 -21.00 -8.10 -4.32
C GLU A 140 -19.68 -7.36 -4.02
N PHE A 141 -19.69 -6.02 -4.06
CA PHE A 141 -18.50 -5.18 -3.96
C PHE A 141 -18.46 -4.33 -2.69
N ALA A 142 -19.60 -4.12 -2.03
CA ALA A 142 -19.75 -3.16 -0.95
C ALA A 142 -20.75 -3.60 0.10
N LYS A 143 -20.55 -3.07 1.31
CA LYS A 143 -21.46 -3.23 2.44
C LYS A 143 -22.10 -1.90 2.79
N PRO A 144 -23.42 -1.84 3.01
CA PRO A 144 -24.06 -0.62 3.50
C PRO A 144 -23.59 -0.33 4.93
N GLU A 145 -23.12 0.89 5.19
CA GLU A 145 -22.73 1.34 6.54
C GLU A 145 -23.94 1.76 7.37
N SER A 146 -24.98 2.25 6.70
CA SER A 146 -26.20 2.75 7.32
C SER A 146 -27.44 2.31 6.54
N ARG A 147 -28.60 2.31 7.21
CA ARG A 147 -29.90 2.18 6.54
C ARG A 147 -30.22 3.49 5.79
N PRO A 148 -31.16 3.47 4.82
CA PRO A 148 -31.61 4.70 4.15
C PRO A 148 -32.07 5.76 5.15
N GLN A 149 -31.43 6.93 5.13
CA GLN A 149 -31.71 8.05 6.03
C GLN A 149 -32.21 9.27 5.25
N MET A 150 -33.20 9.95 5.80
CA MET A 150 -33.69 11.21 5.22
C MET A 150 -32.78 12.36 5.67
N GLU A 151 -32.20 13.06 4.71
CA GLU A 151 -31.40 14.27 4.89
C GLU A 151 -32.10 15.43 4.17
N GLY A 152 -33.03 16.09 4.87
CA GLY A 152 -33.89 17.13 4.30
C GLY A 152 -34.81 16.60 3.19
N ARG A 153 -34.54 17.00 1.94
CA ARG A 153 -35.31 16.58 0.76
C ARG A 153 -34.63 15.45 -0.03
N MET A 154 -33.68 14.77 0.59
CA MET A 154 -32.89 13.71 0.00
C MET A 154 -32.98 12.46 0.87
N LEU A 155 -33.01 11.29 0.25
CA LEU A 155 -32.83 10.01 0.95
C LEU A 155 -31.43 9.50 0.60
N THR A 156 -30.60 9.26 1.60
CA THR A 156 -29.18 8.95 1.43
C THR A 156 -28.83 7.62 2.07
N MET A 157 -27.85 6.93 1.49
CA MET A 157 -27.24 5.73 2.06
C MET A 157 -25.76 5.67 1.69
N ILE A 158 -24.92 5.22 2.62
CA ILE A 158 -23.47 5.14 2.42
C ILE A 158 -23.06 3.68 2.28
N PHE A 159 -22.25 3.41 1.26
CA PHE A 159 -21.66 2.12 0.97
C PHE A 159 -20.14 2.18 1.19
N ALA A 160 -19.61 1.23 1.96
CA ALA A 160 -18.19 1.03 2.13
C ALA A 160 -17.69 -0.11 1.22
N PRO A 161 -16.53 0.03 0.57
CA PRO A 161 -15.98 -1.01 -0.29
C PRO A 161 -15.56 -2.24 0.54
N ASP A 162 -15.98 -3.43 0.12
CA ASP A 162 -15.48 -4.68 0.65
C ASP A 162 -14.17 -5.03 -0.06
N ARG A 163 -13.05 -4.62 0.54
CA ARG A 163 -11.70 -4.84 -0.01
C ARG A 163 -11.44 -6.31 -0.32
N GLN A 164 -11.92 -7.23 0.51
CA GLN A 164 -11.66 -8.66 0.29
C GLN A 164 -12.47 -9.20 -0.89
N ALA A 165 -13.74 -8.81 -1.02
CA ALA A 165 -14.57 -9.22 -2.15
C ALA A 165 -14.03 -8.64 -3.47
N ILE A 166 -13.69 -7.35 -3.48
CA ILE A 166 -13.13 -6.67 -4.66
C ILE A 166 -11.80 -7.31 -5.09
N GLU A 167 -10.91 -7.64 -4.16
CA GLU A 167 -9.64 -8.31 -4.50
C GLU A 167 -9.85 -9.70 -5.11
N ARG A 168 -10.84 -10.47 -4.62
CA ARG A 168 -11.18 -11.79 -5.20
C ARG A 168 -11.67 -11.63 -6.64
N ILE A 169 -12.53 -10.65 -6.90
CA ILE A 169 -13.09 -10.39 -8.22
C ILE A 169 -12.00 -9.90 -9.19
N LYS A 170 -11.15 -8.96 -8.77
CA LYS A 170 -9.99 -8.52 -9.56
C LYS A 170 -9.07 -9.68 -9.94
N ARG A 171 -8.84 -10.63 -9.02
CA ARG A 171 -8.04 -11.84 -9.30
C ARG A 171 -8.74 -12.81 -10.24
N ALA A 172 -10.06 -12.92 -10.19
CA ALA A 172 -10.84 -13.76 -11.11
C ALA A 172 -10.84 -13.17 -12.52
N GLU A 173 -11.13 -11.87 -12.66
CA GLU A 173 -11.11 -11.15 -13.95
C GLU A 173 -9.73 -11.22 -14.61
N ALA A 174 -8.63 -11.09 -13.84
CA ALA A 174 -7.28 -11.22 -14.37
C ALA A 174 -6.93 -12.63 -14.89
N LYS A 175 -7.50 -13.68 -14.30
CA LYS A 175 -7.31 -15.06 -14.77
C LYS A 175 -8.08 -15.33 -16.06
N GLU A 176 -9.30 -14.81 -16.18
CA GLU A 176 -10.11 -14.95 -17.40
C GLU A 176 -9.54 -14.16 -18.58
N SER A 177 -8.95 -12.98 -18.34
CA SER A 177 -8.27 -12.23 -19.40
C SER A 177 -7.00 -12.90 -19.90
N GLY A 178 -6.28 -13.63 -19.03
CA GLY A 178 -5.07 -14.38 -19.39
C GLY A 178 -5.36 -15.65 -20.20
N SER A 179 -6.52 -16.30 -19.97
CA SER A 179 -6.91 -17.46 -20.78
C SER A 179 -7.44 -17.10 -22.16
N ARG A 180 -7.95 -15.86 -22.35
CA ARG A 180 -8.49 -15.41 -23.64
C ARG A 180 -7.40 -15.10 -24.67
N SER A 181 -6.24 -14.60 -24.23
CA SER A 181 -5.11 -14.33 -25.11
C SER A 181 -4.46 -15.59 -25.69
N GLU A 182 -4.52 -16.74 -25.01
CA GLU A 182 -4.02 -18.01 -25.54
C GLU A 182 -4.97 -18.65 -26.57
N SER A 183 -6.28 -18.36 -26.50
CA SER A 183 -7.28 -18.88 -27.42
C SER A 183 -7.47 -18.07 -28.71
N GLU A 184 -7.08 -16.79 -28.74
CA GLU A 184 -7.16 -15.95 -29.95
C GLU A 184 -5.93 -16.10 -30.87
N GLU A 185 -4.73 -16.35 -30.33
CA GLU A 185 -3.54 -16.68 -31.16
C GLU A 185 -3.61 -18.09 -31.80
N GLY A 186 -4.36 -19.02 -31.21
CA GLY A 186 -4.57 -20.36 -31.75
C GLY A 186 -5.59 -20.45 -32.91
N ALA A 187 -6.45 -19.44 -33.09
CA ALA A 187 -7.47 -19.45 -34.15
C ALA A 187 -7.00 -18.77 -35.44
N ALA A 188 -6.05 -17.84 -35.38
CA ALA A 188 -5.50 -17.15 -36.55
C ALA A 188 -4.49 -17.98 -37.36
N SER A 189 -4.02 -19.12 -36.85
CA SER A 189 -3.10 -20.04 -37.56
C SER A 189 -3.80 -21.20 -38.28
N GLY A 190 -5.13 -21.32 -38.14
CA GLY A 190 -5.93 -22.40 -38.72
C GLY A 190 -6.52 -22.15 -40.11
N GLU A 191 -6.45 -20.92 -40.64
CA GLU A 191 -7.10 -20.54 -41.90
C GLU A 191 -6.15 -20.28 -43.08
N GLU A 192 -4.82 -20.36 -42.88
CA GLU A 192 -3.82 -20.20 -43.96
C GLU A 192 -3.28 -21.53 -44.52
N ALA A 193 -3.80 -22.69 -44.09
CA ALA A 193 -3.29 -24.01 -44.48
C ALA A 193 -3.97 -24.65 -45.70
N GLU A 194 -4.65 -23.88 -46.56
CA GLU A 194 -5.21 -24.40 -47.83
C GLU A 194 -4.94 -23.50 -49.05
N ARG A 195 -3.75 -22.90 -49.12
CA ARG A 195 -3.19 -22.36 -50.38
C ARG A 195 -1.68 -22.58 -50.46
N THR A 196 -1.28 -23.82 -50.70
CA THR A 196 0.04 -24.12 -51.27
C THR A 196 -0.10 -24.36 -52.76
N ASP A 197 0.45 -23.47 -53.59
CA ASP A 197 1.49 -23.85 -54.56
C ASP A 197 2.09 -22.60 -55.21
N ALA A 198 3.37 -22.31 -54.92
CA ALA A 198 4.41 -22.01 -55.92
C ALA A 198 5.69 -21.44 -55.28
N SER A 199 6.80 -22.17 -55.48
CA SER A 199 8.19 -21.70 -55.67
C SER A 199 9.05 -21.19 -54.49
N GLN A 200 9.83 -22.14 -53.95
CA GLN A 200 11.31 -22.25 -53.93
C GLN A 200 12.26 -21.14 -53.41
N ASP A 201 13.12 -21.59 -52.49
CA ASP A 201 14.59 -21.40 -52.32
C ASP A 201 15.19 -20.05 -51.85
N LYS A 202 15.75 -20.04 -50.61
CA LYS A 202 17.21 -20.07 -50.33
C LYS A 202 17.59 -19.96 -48.83
N GLU A 203 18.27 -20.99 -48.36
CA GLU A 203 19.53 -21.05 -47.56
C GLU A 203 19.97 -20.03 -46.48
N GLN A 204 20.51 -20.64 -45.40
CA GLN A 204 21.64 -20.25 -44.50
C GLN A 204 21.37 -19.20 -43.38
N SER A 205 21.98 -19.21 -42.18
CA SER A 205 22.73 -20.15 -41.32
C SER A 205 22.95 -19.45 -39.94
N LEU A 206 23.24 -20.21 -38.86
CA LEU A 206 23.38 -19.85 -37.41
C LEU A 206 24.57 -18.89 -37.02
N PRO A 207 24.96 -18.63 -35.71
CA PRO A 207 24.38 -18.81 -34.36
C PRO A 207 24.55 -17.63 -33.32
N LYS A 208 23.98 -17.86 -32.11
CA LYS A 208 24.09 -17.21 -30.77
C LYS A 208 25.49 -16.73 -30.30
N ARG A 209 25.52 -15.70 -29.41
CA ARG A 209 26.48 -15.61 -28.27
C ARG A 209 25.94 -14.93 -27.01
N SER A 210 26.25 -15.59 -25.89
CA SER A 210 26.14 -15.22 -24.48
C SER A 210 27.24 -14.24 -24.03
N GLY A 211 27.03 -13.52 -22.93
CA GLY A 211 28.09 -12.82 -22.21
C GLY A 211 27.69 -12.41 -20.79
N SER A 212 28.22 -13.12 -19.79
CA SER A 212 28.19 -12.79 -18.36
C SER A 212 29.47 -12.03 -17.99
N SER A 213 29.44 -11.07 -17.07
CA SER A 213 30.56 -10.88 -16.14
C SER A 213 30.18 -10.14 -14.84
N ARG A 214 30.57 -10.80 -13.75
CA ARG A 214 30.64 -10.37 -12.34
C ARG A 214 31.80 -9.38 -12.16
N ALA A 215 31.63 -8.36 -11.30
CA ALA A 215 32.74 -7.59 -10.72
C ALA A 215 32.64 -7.62 -9.19
N ARG A 216 33.78 -7.92 -8.55
CA ARG A 216 33.94 -8.21 -7.12
C ARG A 216 34.21 -6.95 -6.28
N SER A 217 33.88 -7.13 -5.01
CA SER A 217 34.05 -6.33 -3.80
C SER A 217 35.46 -5.80 -3.55
N ARG A 218 35.52 -4.60 -2.95
CA ARG A 218 36.72 -3.95 -2.44
C ARG A 218 36.34 -3.24 -1.13
N GLY A 219 36.22 -3.99 -0.04
CA GLY A 219 35.67 -3.51 1.22
C GLY A 219 36.12 -4.33 2.42
N GLU A 220 37.42 -4.63 2.53
CA GLU A 220 38.00 -5.47 3.59
C GLU A 220 39.08 -4.74 4.41
N THR A 221 38.94 -3.45 4.71
CA THR A 221 40.00 -2.74 5.46
C THR A 221 39.54 -1.85 6.61
N LEU A 222 38.24 -1.79 6.93
CA LEU A 222 37.73 -0.99 8.06
C LEU A 222 37.27 -1.83 9.25
N GLU A 223 37.10 -3.14 9.05
CA GLU A 223 36.58 -4.08 10.04
C GLU A 223 37.69 -4.47 11.05
N ASP A 224 38.92 -4.65 10.57
CA ASP A 224 40.06 -5.04 11.41
C ASP A 224 40.54 -3.92 12.35
N GLU A 225 40.39 -2.65 11.97
CA GLU A 225 40.84 -1.51 12.79
C GLU A 225 39.91 -1.25 13.99
N ALA A 226 38.61 -1.49 13.85
CA ALA A 226 37.64 -1.33 14.93
C ALA A 226 37.79 -2.42 16.01
N GLN A 227 38.22 -3.61 15.60
CA GLN A 227 38.35 -4.77 16.48
C GLN A 227 39.60 -4.68 17.37
N ALA A 228 40.70 -4.11 16.85
CA ALA A 228 41.92 -3.87 17.60
C ALA A 228 41.73 -2.84 18.75
N LEU A 229 40.91 -1.81 18.55
CA LEU A 229 40.67 -0.77 19.56
C LEU A 229 39.75 -1.23 20.70
N LEU A 230 38.88 -2.20 20.46
CA LEU A 230 38.02 -2.79 21.50
C LEU A 230 38.83 -3.67 22.47
N GLU A 231 39.85 -4.36 21.98
CA GLU A 231 40.73 -5.19 22.82
C GLU A 231 41.65 -4.37 23.74
N GLU A 232 41.95 -3.11 23.40
CA GLU A 232 42.72 -2.20 24.26
C GLU A 232 41.89 -1.67 25.45
N ILE A 233 40.57 -1.58 25.32
CA ILE A 233 39.69 -1.07 26.39
C ILE A 233 39.43 -2.14 27.46
N ASP A 234 39.38 -3.42 27.09
CA ASP A 234 39.13 -4.53 28.01
C ASP A 234 40.38 -4.93 28.84
N ARG A 235 41.54 -4.32 28.56
CA ARG A 235 42.81 -4.53 29.28
C ARG A 235 43.19 -3.41 30.26
N ALA A 236 42.40 -2.33 30.35
CA ALA A 236 42.66 -1.16 31.20
C ALA A 236 41.65 -1.05 32.35
#